data_AF-A0A526YZ36-F1
#
_entry.id   AF-A0A526YZ36-F1
#
_cell.length_a   1.000
_cell.length_b   1.000
_cell.length_c   1.000
_cell.angle_alpha   90.00
_cell.angle_beta   90.00
_cell.angle_gamma   90.00
#
_symmetry.space_group_name_H-M   'P 1'
#
loop_
_entity.id
_entity.type
_entity.pdbx_description
1 polymer ?
#
loop_
_entity_poly.entity_id
_entity_poly.type
_entity_poly.pdbx_seq_one_letter_code
_entity_poly.pdbx_strand_id
1 'polypeptide(L)'
;VLHWKRDGGDAILAGDILQVTPTRRHVSFMYSYPNYIPLNAAKVLRIASALEPFAFDHIYGAWWNQNVIGDAKAAFARSVARYLAAIA
;
A
#
# COMPACT_ATOMS: atom_id res chain seq x y z
N VAL A 1 0.17 -0.30 -9.61
CA VAL A 1 -1.00 0.23 -8.88
C VAL A 1 -1.86 1.06 -9.84
N LEU A 2 -3.18 1.05 -9.68
CA LEU A 2 -4.13 1.89 -10.42
C LEU A 2 -4.97 2.70 -9.42
N HIS A 3 -5.13 4.00 -9.64
CA HIS A 3 -6.12 4.81 -8.94
C HIS A 3 -7.45 4.75 -9.69
N TRP A 4 -8.50 4.37 -8.98
CA TRP A 4 -9.86 4.27 -9.50
C TRP A 4 -10.76 5.26 -8.76
N LYS A 5 -11.13 6.33 -9.46
CA LYS A 5 -12.11 7.30 -9.01
C LYS A 5 -13.52 6.72 -9.14
N ARG A 6 -14.29 6.69 -8.05
CA ARG A 6 -15.63 6.06 -8.02
C ARG A 6 -16.55 6.61 -6.94
N ASP A 7 -17.84 6.35 -7.10
CA ASP A 7 -18.82 6.57 -6.04
C ASP A 7 -18.57 5.61 -4.86
N GLY A 8 -18.76 6.12 -3.63
CA GLY A 8 -18.49 5.37 -2.40
C GLY A 8 -17.00 5.31 -1.99
N GLY A 9 -16.20 6.26 -2.47
CA GLY A 9 -14.81 6.48 -2.07
C GLY A 9 -13.81 5.94 -3.08
N ASP A 10 -12.80 6.76 -3.38
CA ASP A 10 -11.75 6.43 -4.34
C ASP A 10 -10.92 5.24 -3.87
N ALA A 11 -10.40 4.45 -4.81
CA ALA A 11 -9.71 3.22 -4.49
C ALA A 11 -8.36 3.11 -5.19
N ILE A 12 -7.41 2.45 -4.53
CA ILE A 12 -6.20 1.93 -5.16
C ILE A 12 -6.37 0.43 -5.41
N LEU A 13 -6.23 0.01 -6.67
CA LEU A 13 -6.05 -1.38 -7.02
C LEU A 13 -4.55 -1.66 -6.98
N ALA A 14 -4.11 -2.31 -5.90
CA ALA A 14 -2.69 -2.34 -5.53
C ALA A 14 -1.89 -3.42 -6.26
N GLY A 15 -2.52 -4.54 -6.64
CA GLY A 15 -1.77 -5.74 -6.97
C GLY A 15 -0.95 -6.20 -5.75
N ASP A 16 0.27 -6.68 -6.00
CA ASP A 16 1.23 -7.15 -5.00
C ASP A 16 2.24 -6.07 -4.56
N ILE A 17 2.25 -4.92 -5.24
CA ILE A 17 3.14 -3.78 -4.92
C ILE A 17 2.83 -3.19 -3.54
N LEU A 18 1.54 -3.06 -3.19
CA LEU A 18 1.10 -2.75 -1.84
C LEU A 18 0.44 -3.99 -1.25
N GLN A 19 1.20 -4.77 -0.48
CA GLN A 19 0.65 -5.95 0.17
C GLN A 19 -0.19 -5.54 1.36
N VAL A 20 -1.51 -5.65 1.26
CA VAL A 20 -2.35 -5.52 2.44
C VAL A 20 -2.02 -6.64 3.43
N THR A 21 -1.56 -6.23 4.61
CA THR A 21 -1.20 -7.17 5.68
C THR A 21 -2.46 -7.83 6.28
N PRO A 22 -2.34 -8.98 6.97
CA PRO A 22 -3.50 -9.66 7.57
C PRO A 22 -4.34 -8.78 8.52
N THR A 23 -3.73 -7.77 9.14
CA THR A 23 -4.44 -6.81 10.01
C THR A 23 -5.41 -5.91 9.27
N ARG A 24 -5.31 -5.80 7.93
CA ARG A 24 -6.11 -4.91 7.07
C ARG A 24 -6.02 -3.43 7.46
N ARG A 25 -4.96 -3.06 8.19
CA ARG A 25 -4.68 -1.69 8.66
C ARG A 25 -3.34 -1.16 8.17
N HIS A 26 -2.55 -2.00 7.51
CA HIS A 26 -1.23 -1.67 6.98
C HIS A 26 -0.98 -2.35 5.64
N VAL A 27 -0.09 -1.77 4.86
CA VAL A 27 0.53 -2.40 3.69
C VAL A 27 2.02 -2.70 3.93
N SER A 28 2.57 -3.64 3.18
CA SER A 28 4.02 -3.90 3.12
C SER A 28 4.52 -3.78 1.68
N PHE A 29 5.84 -3.77 1.51
CA PHE A 29 6.53 -3.52 0.25
C PHE A 29 7.58 -4.60 0.01
N MET A 30 7.46 -5.35 -1.08
CA MET A 30 8.45 -6.38 -1.44
C MET A 30 8.84 -6.30 -2.90
N TYR A 31 10.11 -6.58 -3.17
CA TYR A 31 10.63 -6.68 -4.52
C TYR A 31 10.43 -8.10 -5.06
N SER A 32 10.61 -9.12 -4.19
CA SER A 32 10.45 -10.53 -4.56
C SER A 32 9.78 -11.30 -3.42
N TYR A 33 8.50 -11.64 -3.58
CA TYR A 33 7.78 -12.51 -2.63
C TYR A 33 8.38 -13.91 -2.52
N PRO A 34 8.69 -14.62 -3.63
CA PRO A 34 9.23 -15.97 -3.54
C PRO A 34 10.54 -16.07 -2.73
N ASN A 35 11.37 -15.02 -2.78
CA ASN A 35 12.67 -14.97 -2.10
C ASN A 35 12.68 -14.11 -0.84
N TYR A 36 11.52 -13.59 -0.42
CA TYR A 36 11.38 -12.71 0.73
C TYR A 36 12.28 -11.46 0.70
N ILE A 37 12.50 -10.87 -0.48
CA ILE A 37 13.38 -9.71 -0.63
C ILE A 37 12.56 -8.41 -0.48
N PRO A 38 12.85 -7.56 0.53
CA PRO A 38 12.17 -6.29 0.73
C PRO A 38 12.50 -5.26 -0.36
N LEU A 39 11.59 -4.31 -0.58
CA LEU A 39 11.93 -3.09 -1.32
C LEU A 39 12.86 -2.21 -0.48
N ASN A 40 13.80 -1.53 -1.13
CA ASN A 40 14.66 -0.55 -0.46
C ASN A 40 13.93 0.78 -0.20
N ALA A 41 14.50 1.60 0.68
CA ALA A 41 13.91 2.88 1.10
C ALA A 41 13.59 3.81 -0.08
N ALA A 42 14.52 3.95 -1.03
CA ALA A 42 14.34 4.82 -2.20
C ALA A 42 13.12 4.43 -3.06
N LYS A 43 12.90 3.12 -3.27
CA LYS A 43 11.73 2.64 -4.03
C LYS A 43 10.43 2.84 -3.25
N VAL A 44 10.43 2.62 -1.94
CA VAL A 44 9.24 2.86 -1.09
C VAL A 44 8.87 4.35 -1.08
N LEU A 45 9.85 5.25 -0.97
CA LEU A 45 9.63 6.69 -1.07
C LEU A 45 9.08 7.09 -2.44
N ARG A 46 9.59 6.51 -3.53
CA ARG A 46 9.05 6.75 -4.88
C ARG A 46 7.57 6.34 -5.01
N ILE A 47 7.18 5.21 -4.41
CA ILE A 47 5.78 4.77 -4.37
C ILE A 47 4.94 5.77 -3.57
N ALA A 48 5.43 6.22 -2.42
CA ALA A 48 4.76 7.21 -1.59
C ALA A 48 4.53 8.52 -2.35
N SER A 49 5.55 9.06 -3.03
CA SER A 49 5.42 10.26 -3.86
C SER A 49 4.45 10.07 -5.03
N ALA A 50 4.42 8.89 -5.66
CA ALA A 50 3.51 8.63 -6.77
C ALA A 50 2.03 8.58 -6.31
N LEU A 51 1.78 8.14 -5.07
CA LEU A 51 0.44 8.04 -4.50
C LEU A 51 0.01 9.28 -3.71
N GLU A 52 0.92 10.23 -3.47
CA GLU A 52 0.66 11.46 -2.72
C GLU A 52 -0.49 12.30 -3.30
N PRO A 53 -0.59 12.53 -4.63
CA PRO A 53 -1.60 13.44 -5.18
C PRO A 53 -3.03 12.89 -5.18
N PHE A 54 -3.19 11.58 -4.99
CA PHE A 54 -4.46 10.90 -5.12
C PHE A 54 -5.17 10.79 -3.77
N ALA A 55 -6.43 11.21 -3.71
CA ALA A 55 -7.32 10.83 -2.62
C ALA A 55 -7.76 9.37 -2.80
N PHE A 56 -7.77 8.58 -1.74
CA PHE A 56 -8.32 7.22 -1.76
C PHE A 56 -8.69 6.76 -0.35
N ASP A 57 -9.88 6.20 -0.24
CA ASP A 57 -10.45 5.67 1.00
C ASP A 57 -10.22 4.18 1.12
N HIS A 58 -9.98 3.50 -0.01
CA HIS A 58 -9.85 2.04 -0.09
C HIS A 58 -8.56 1.59 -0.80
N ILE A 59 -7.97 0.48 -0.34
CA ILE A 59 -6.95 -0.27 -1.06
C ILE A 59 -7.46 -1.70 -1.22
N TYR A 60 -7.52 -2.16 -2.47
CA TYR A 60 -7.78 -3.55 -2.81
C TYR A 60 -6.46 -4.26 -3.13
N GLY A 61 -6.11 -5.26 -2.32
CA GLY A 61 -4.91 -6.07 -2.51
C GLY A 61 -5.10 -7.17 -3.55
N ALA A 62 -4.03 -7.91 -3.88
CA ALA A 62 -4.11 -9.02 -4.84
C ALA A 62 -4.75 -10.30 -4.29
N TRP A 63 -5.06 -10.37 -2.99
CA TRP A 63 -5.58 -11.57 -2.34
C TRP A 63 -6.99 -11.36 -1.80
N TRP A 64 -7.76 -12.45 -1.83
CA TRP A 64 -9.11 -12.50 -1.30
C TRP A 64 -9.16 -12.01 0.15
N ASN A 65 -10.13 -11.14 0.42
CA ASN A 65 -10.37 -10.59 1.74
C ASN A 65 -9.17 -9.84 2.35
N GLN A 66 -8.19 -9.37 1.57
CA GLN A 66 -7.08 -8.56 2.06
C GLN A 66 -7.16 -7.15 1.48
N ASN A 67 -8.08 -6.37 2.04
CA ASN A 67 -8.34 -4.99 1.62
C ASN A 67 -8.29 -4.06 2.84
N VAL A 68 -7.89 -2.80 2.62
CA VAL A 68 -8.07 -1.71 3.58
C VAL A 68 -9.27 -0.90 3.13
N ILE A 69 -10.29 -0.72 3.98
CA ILE A 69 -11.55 -0.06 3.64
C ILE A 69 -11.79 1.11 4.58
N GLY A 70 -12.00 2.32 4.04
CA GLY A 70 -12.41 3.53 4.77
C GLY A 70 -11.32 4.34 5.48
N ASP A 71 -10.05 3.93 5.44
CA ASP A 71 -8.91 4.68 6.02
C ASP A 71 -7.59 4.43 5.24
N ALA A 72 -7.71 4.15 3.94
CA ALA A 72 -6.58 3.63 3.19
C ALA A 72 -5.41 4.62 3.05
N LYS A 73 -5.67 5.93 2.85
CA LYS A 73 -4.61 6.93 2.74
C LYS A 73 -3.77 7.03 4.02
N ALA A 74 -4.41 7.07 5.18
CA ALA A 74 -3.69 7.16 6.45
C ALA A 74 -3.01 5.83 6.80
N ALA A 75 -3.67 4.70 6.55
CA ALA A 75 -3.06 3.36 6.68
C ALA A 75 -1.80 3.24 5.83
N PHE A 76 -1.83 3.72 4.58
CA PHE A 76 -0.68 3.75 3.69
C PHE A 76 0.46 4.61 4.25
N ALA A 77 0.18 5.85 4.67
CA ALA A 77 1.19 6.74 5.25
C ALA A 77 1.86 6.15 6.50
N ARG A 78 1.07 5.60 7.43
CA ARG A 78 1.59 4.88 8.62
C ARG A 78 2.45 3.69 8.23
N SER A 79 2.06 2.96 7.19
CA SER A 79 2.81 1.81 6.69
C SER A 79 4.16 2.19 6.09
N VAL A 80 4.21 3.26 5.30
CA VAL A 80 5.47 3.80 4.76
C VAL A 80 6.41 4.18 5.89
N ALA A 81 5.94 4.98 6.86
CA ALA A 81 6.76 5.40 8.00
C ALA A 81 7.27 4.20 8.81
N ARG A 82 6.37 3.26 9.15
CA ARG A 82 6.71 2.03 9.88
C ARG A 82 7.74 1.17 9.13
N TYR A 83 7.55 1.00 7.82
CA TYR A 83 8.44 0.17 7.01
C TYR A 83 9.84 0.79 6.91
N LEU A 84 9.93 2.09 6.61
CA LEU A 84 11.21 2.80 6.52
C LEU A 84 11.98 2.75 7.84
N ALA A 85 11.30 2.91 8.98
CA ALA A 85 11.92 2.79 10.30
C ALA A 85 12.46 1.37 10.59
N ALA A 86 11.85 0.33 10.01
CA ALA A 86 12.25 -1.05 10.23
C ALA A 86 13.42 -1.53 9.34
N ILE A 87 13.68 -0.84 8.22
CA ILE A 87 14.76 -1.18 7.28
C ILE A 87 15.92 -0.18 7.32
N ALA A 88 15.91 0.74 8.28
CA ALA A 88 16.97 1.71 8.53
C ALA A 88 18.17 1.06 9.23
#